data_AF-A0A6P5AUL1-F1
#
_entry.id   AF-A0A6P5AUL1-F1
#
_cell.length_a   1.000
_cell.length_b   1.000
_cell.length_c   1.000
_cell.angle_alpha   90.00
_cell.angle_beta   90.00
_cell.angle_gamma   90.00
#
_symmetry.space_group_name_H-M   'P 1'
#
loop_
_entity.id
_entity.type
_entity.pdbx_description
1 polymer ?
#
loop_
_entity_poly.entity_id
_entity_poly.type
_entity_poly.pdbx_seq_one_letter_code
_entity_poly.pdbx_strand_id
1 'polypeptide(L)'
;MGTQTWLFLTVLSVLTVTSYQARPTSRPDVSGLDRANMTFVEFWTGLRRCETGLVRSMCQNPGTTVQQCSSGDIAANFTRCVRSLLYDWNYCHDSCSPAEVNTLVEQTMAQNFIFNDSDNCAGYGGDLVQRDPPEFLAGCSADFPVQVTEWCYAPFLEKWQNDPADPTLCRQYVYTKECWHQLASSLCNYADPVIDWLDPQWDDFNPFMENCPCDAAPQTDVSERPAIEQIPQFNVGSCNYVEWLEKFRLCEDNLVASMCHNPDTTLQQCATGEIGGNFTTCGRQSFRTCFASAGVPEEQVEQQVDARMSDPMISNTTWFCQMYGLDFALPWENYGPMCNFKFTDRNTACLKPLLDMWSDNPADPRICRQFRTTKDCWHRNINQNCLLDVGLKAITDWFDSQFDDYNPFEQCPCVLHTSQAGTVHGTYTVLSVALLVLLMTPWIRDYQ
;
A
#
# COMPACT_ATOMS: atom_id res chain seq x y z
N MET A 1 -56.07 -57.19 -5.54
CA MET A 1 -54.98 -57.99 -6.14
C MET A 1 -53.79 -57.06 -6.29
N GLY A 2 -52.66 -57.14 -5.58
CA GLY A 2 -52.21 -57.84 -4.37
C GLY A 2 -51.23 -56.89 -3.63
N THR A 3 -51.20 -56.87 -2.29
CA THR A 3 -50.14 -57.48 -1.41
C THR A 3 -48.75 -56.86 -1.63
N GLN A 4 -47.98 -56.31 -0.68
CA GLN A 4 -47.71 -56.58 0.75
C GLN A 4 -46.93 -55.34 1.30
N THR A 5 -47.04 -54.84 2.54
CA THR A 5 -46.78 -55.40 3.89
C THR A 5 -45.30 -55.33 4.34
N TRP A 6 -44.98 -54.23 5.06
CA TRP A 6 -44.25 -54.11 6.36
C TRP A 6 -42.70 -54.19 6.57
N LEU A 7 -42.29 -53.40 7.59
CA LEU A 7 -41.19 -53.51 8.59
C LEU A 7 -39.75 -53.16 8.15
N PHE A 8 -38.80 -52.69 8.98
CA PHE A 8 -38.66 -51.72 10.11
C PHE A 8 -37.14 -51.78 10.49
N LEU A 9 -36.60 -50.72 11.12
CA LEU A 9 -35.41 -50.66 12.00
C LEU A 9 -33.95 -50.55 11.43
N THR A 10 -33.44 -49.32 11.61
CA THR A 10 -32.13 -48.79 12.08
C THR A 10 -31.00 -49.73 12.60
N VAL A 11 -29.73 -49.40 12.26
CA VAL A 11 -28.61 -48.87 13.13
C VAL A 11 -27.20 -49.18 12.55
N LEU A 12 -26.43 -48.10 12.28
CA LEU A 12 -24.96 -47.85 12.35
C LEU A 12 -23.93 -49.00 12.51
N SER A 13 -22.82 -48.96 11.72
CA SER A 13 -21.45 -48.57 12.19
C SER A 13 -20.26 -48.97 11.25
N VAL A 14 -19.42 -47.97 10.93
CA VAL A 14 -17.92 -47.94 10.95
C VAL A 14 -17.08 -48.37 9.70
N LEU A 15 -16.53 -47.32 9.06
CA LEU A 15 -15.15 -47.03 8.58
C LEU A 15 -14.32 -48.06 7.77
N THR A 16 -13.83 -47.62 6.60
CA THR A 16 -12.38 -47.41 6.39
C THR A 16 -12.10 -46.39 5.27
N VAL A 17 -11.10 -45.57 5.55
CA VAL A 17 -10.57 -44.41 4.81
C VAL A 17 -9.61 -44.85 3.70
N THR A 18 -9.68 -44.21 2.53
CA THR A 18 -8.50 -43.76 1.74
C THR A 18 -8.88 -42.49 0.97
N SER A 19 -8.63 -41.31 1.56
CA SER A 19 -7.59 -40.35 1.13
C SER A 19 -7.67 -39.92 -0.35
N TYR A 20 -8.38 -38.82 -0.61
CA TYR A 20 -7.95 -37.83 -1.59
C TYR A 20 -8.25 -36.43 -1.06
N GLN A 21 -7.25 -35.55 -1.14
CA GLN A 21 -7.10 -34.35 -0.34
C GLN A 21 -8.25 -33.36 -0.51
N ALA A 22 -8.90 -33.01 0.61
CA ALA A 22 -9.60 -31.75 0.73
C ALA A 22 -8.58 -30.62 0.67
N ARG A 23 -8.63 -29.79 -0.37
CA ARG A 23 -8.06 -28.44 -0.31
C ARG A 23 -8.90 -27.63 0.69
N PRO A 24 -8.30 -26.87 1.61
CA PRO A 24 -9.05 -26.02 2.51
C PRO A 24 -9.69 -24.87 1.70
N THR A 25 -11.01 -24.94 1.61
CA THR A 25 -11.98 -23.88 1.27
C THR A 25 -11.84 -22.76 2.31
N SER A 26 -11.41 -21.56 1.91
CA SER A 26 -12.26 -20.44 1.46
C SER A 26 -13.08 -19.81 2.59
N ARG A 27 -13.07 -18.47 2.64
CA ARG A 27 -14.05 -17.69 3.41
C ARG A 27 -15.46 -18.15 3.02
N PRO A 28 -16.35 -18.39 3.99
CA PRO A 28 -17.74 -18.76 3.69
C PRO A 28 -18.47 -17.51 3.22
N ASP A 29 -18.68 -17.37 1.90
CA ASP A 29 -19.89 -16.80 1.26
C ASP A 29 -19.72 -16.44 -0.25
N VAL A 30 -18.52 -16.53 -0.83
CA VAL A 30 -18.31 -16.31 -2.29
C VAL A 30 -18.83 -17.47 -3.18
N SER A 31 -19.35 -18.55 -2.57
CA SER A 31 -19.73 -19.81 -3.24
C SER A 31 -20.81 -19.71 -4.32
N GLY A 32 -21.52 -18.59 -4.42
CA GLY A 32 -22.52 -18.34 -5.47
C GLY A 32 -21.94 -17.95 -6.84
N LEU A 33 -20.66 -17.56 -6.89
CA LEU A 33 -19.95 -17.14 -8.12
C LEU A 33 -19.04 -18.21 -8.69
N ASP A 34 -18.78 -19.27 -7.93
CA ASP A 34 -18.00 -20.41 -8.39
C ASP A 34 -18.78 -21.18 -9.47
N ARG A 35 -18.10 -21.50 -10.56
CA ARG A 35 -18.65 -22.33 -11.65
C ARG A 35 -17.96 -23.69 -11.65
N ALA A 36 -18.55 -24.64 -12.38
CA ALA A 36 -18.16 -26.05 -12.33
C ALA A 36 -16.66 -26.33 -12.53
N ASN A 37 -15.94 -25.46 -13.26
CA ASN A 37 -14.54 -25.67 -13.63
C ASN A 37 -13.55 -24.63 -13.10
N MET A 38 -14.03 -23.54 -12.49
CA MET A 38 -13.17 -22.44 -12.07
C MET A 38 -13.86 -21.62 -10.97
N THR A 39 -13.11 -21.37 -9.90
CA THR A 39 -13.54 -20.46 -8.83
C THR A 39 -13.54 -19.01 -9.32
N PHE A 40 -14.31 -18.13 -8.67
CA PHE A 40 -14.29 -16.71 -8.99
C PHE A 40 -12.87 -16.10 -8.89
N VAL A 41 -12.11 -16.51 -7.86
CA VAL A 41 -10.72 -16.07 -7.65
C VAL A 41 -9.80 -16.51 -8.79
N GLU A 42 -9.96 -17.75 -9.29
CA GLU A 42 -9.18 -18.24 -10.43
C GLU A 42 -9.52 -17.49 -11.73
N PHE A 43 -10.81 -17.22 -11.96
CA PHE A 43 -11.27 -16.40 -13.09
C PHE A 43 -10.65 -14.99 -13.04
N TRP A 44 -10.77 -14.35 -11.88
CA TRP A 44 -10.26 -13.00 -11.66
C TRP A 44 -8.74 -12.91 -11.84
N THR A 45 -8.02 -13.89 -11.28
CA THR A 45 -6.56 -14.01 -11.46
C THR A 45 -6.20 -14.20 -12.94
N GLY A 46 -7.00 -14.96 -13.69
CA GLY A 46 -6.85 -15.10 -15.14
C GLY A 46 -7.02 -13.77 -15.87
N LEU A 47 -8.07 -13.02 -15.54
CA LEU A 47 -8.39 -11.74 -16.18
C LEU A 47 -7.25 -10.73 -16.00
N ARG A 48 -6.71 -10.62 -14.78
CA ARG A 48 -5.53 -9.80 -14.48
C ARG A 48 -4.32 -10.12 -15.36
N ARG A 49 -4.10 -11.40 -15.69
CA ARG A 49 -3.02 -11.79 -16.61
C ARG A 49 -3.29 -11.31 -18.03
N CYS A 50 -4.53 -11.36 -18.49
CA CYS A 50 -4.90 -10.81 -19.79
C CYS A 50 -4.65 -9.28 -19.83
N GLU A 51 -5.07 -8.55 -18.80
CA GLU A 51 -4.85 -7.10 -18.68
C GLU A 51 -3.36 -6.74 -18.63
N THR A 52 -2.59 -7.47 -17.82
CA THR A 52 -1.13 -7.33 -17.77
C THR A 52 -0.50 -7.55 -19.15
N GLY A 53 -1.00 -8.53 -19.92
CA GLY A 53 -0.56 -8.78 -21.30
C GLY A 53 -0.88 -7.64 -22.26
N LEU A 54 -2.05 -7.03 -22.13
CA LEU A 54 -2.45 -5.84 -22.89
C LEU A 54 -1.52 -4.66 -22.58
N VAL A 55 -1.41 -4.29 -21.30
CA VAL A 55 -0.58 -3.15 -20.85
C VAL A 55 0.89 -3.36 -21.24
N ARG A 56 1.41 -4.58 -21.08
CA ARG A 56 2.77 -4.92 -21.55
C ARG A 56 2.94 -4.70 -23.04
N SER A 57 1.99 -5.16 -23.85
CA SER A 57 2.07 -5.01 -25.29
C SER A 57 2.05 -3.54 -25.71
N MET A 58 1.28 -2.71 -25.00
CA MET A 58 1.21 -1.27 -25.23
C MET A 58 2.51 -0.56 -24.81
N CYS A 59 3.02 -0.85 -23.62
CA CYS A 59 4.25 -0.23 -23.09
C CYS A 59 5.52 -0.65 -23.84
N GLN A 60 5.58 -1.86 -24.39
CA GLN A 60 6.74 -2.34 -25.16
C GLN A 60 6.79 -1.82 -26.60
N ASN A 61 5.72 -1.21 -27.09
CA ASN A 61 5.64 -0.65 -28.43
C ASN A 61 5.34 0.86 -28.36
N PRO A 62 6.27 1.68 -27.85
CA PRO A 62 6.07 3.12 -27.69
C PRO A 62 5.72 3.77 -29.04
N GLY A 63 4.71 4.64 -29.04
CA GLY A 63 4.12 5.21 -30.25
C GLY A 63 2.92 4.44 -30.82
N THR A 64 2.59 3.28 -30.26
CA THR A 64 1.30 2.61 -30.52
C THR A 64 0.19 3.47 -29.93
N THR A 65 -0.56 4.14 -30.79
CA THR A 65 -1.77 4.85 -30.38
C THR A 65 -2.86 3.87 -29.96
N VAL A 66 -3.78 4.31 -29.12
CA VAL A 66 -5.00 3.56 -28.80
C VAL A 66 -5.73 3.10 -30.07
N GLN A 67 -5.81 3.95 -31.10
CA GLN A 67 -6.43 3.61 -32.38
C GLN A 67 -5.74 2.41 -33.07
N GLN A 68 -4.41 2.34 -33.01
CA GLN A 68 -3.64 1.23 -33.59
C GLN A 68 -3.82 -0.06 -32.78
N CYS A 69 -3.86 0.05 -31.45
CA CYS A 69 -4.18 -1.07 -30.58
C CYS A 69 -5.55 -1.66 -30.92
N SER A 70 -6.56 -0.79 -31.04
CA SER A 70 -7.95 -1.14 -31.35
C SER A 70 -8.16 -1.89 -32.66
N SER A 71 -7.30 -1.64 -33.66
CA SER A 71 -7.38 -2.28 -34.98
C SER A 71 -6.39 -3.43 -35.20
N GLY A 72 -5.57 -3.74 -34.19
CA GLY A 72 -4.38 -4.57 -34.33
C GLY A 72 -4.40 -5.88 -33.54
N ASP A 73 -3.28 -6.60 -33.62
CA ASP A 73 -3.08 -7.87 -32.92
C ASP A 73 -3.14 -7.74 -31.39
N ILE A 74 -2.87 -6.54 -30.85
CA ILE A 74 -2.89 -6.27 -29.41
C ILE A 74 -4.31 -6.46 -28.84
N ALA A 75 -5.31 -5.75 -29.39
CA ALA A 75 -6.71 -5.92 -28.99
C ALA A 75 -7.17 -7.37 -29.24
N ALA A 76 -6.86 -7.94 -30.41
CA ALA A 76 -7.26 -9.30 -30.76
C ALA A 76 -6.69 -10.36 -29.79
N ASN A 77 -5.46 -10.19 -29.32
CA ASN A 77 -4.83 -11.08 -28.35
C ASN A 77 -5.49 -10.96 -26.96
N PHE A 78 -5.78 -9.74 -26.51
CA PHE A 78 -6.51 -9.50 -25.27
C PHE A 78 -7.92 -10.10 -25.32
N THR A 79 -8.70 -9.78 -26.37
CA THR A 79 -10.04 -10.35 -26.62
C THR A 79 -9.99 -11.88 -26.62
N ARG A 80 -9.00 -12.50 -27.27
CA ARG A 80 -8.84 -13.97 -27.29
C ARG A 80 -8.53 -14.54 -25.90
N CYS A 81 -7.70 -13.84 -25.12
CA CYS A 81 -7.36 -14.23 -23.75
C CYS A 81 -8.62 -14.25 -22.87
N VAL A 82 -9.40 -13.17 -22.87
CA VAL A 82 -10.63 -13.09 -22.06
C VAL A 82 -11.69 -14.07 -22.55
N ARG A 83 -11.88 -14.22 -23.86
CA ARG A 83 -12.82 -15.21 -24.42
C ARG A 83 -12.48 -16.63 -23.96
N SER A 84 -11.19 -16.99 -23.92
CA SER A 84 -10.75 -18.31 -23.41
C SER A 84 -11.09 -18.48 -21.93
N LEU A 85 -10.85 -17.46 -21.11
CA LEU A 85 -11.17 -17.50 -19.67
C LEU A 85 -12.67 -17.61 -19.42
N LEU A 86 -13.47 -16.83 -20.14
CA LEU A 86 -14.93 -16.89 -20.05
C LEU A 86 -15.47 -18.24 -20.52
N TYR A 87 -14.85 -18.84 -21.55
CA TYR A 87 -15.19 -20.18 -21.99
C TYR A 87 -14.91 -21.19 -20.88
N ASP A 88 -13.72 -21.17 -20.28
CA ASP A 88 -13.34 -22.10 -19.20
C ASP A 88 -14.20 -21.91 -17.93
N TRP A 89 -14.50 -20.65 -17.58
CA TRP A 89 -15.34 -20.31 -16.42
C TRP A 89 -16.80 -20.74 -16.63
N ASN A 90 -17.35 -20.56 -17.83
CA ASN A 90 -18.71 -20.98 -18.17
C ASN A 90 -18.80 -22.44 -18.64
N TYR A 91 -17.66 -23.14 -18.78
CA TYR A 91 -17.65 -24.52 -19.25
C TYR A 91 -18.33 -25.42 -18.22
N CYS A 92 -19.44 -25.97 -18.65
CA CYS A 92 -20.25 -26.92 -17.92
C CYS A 92 -19.84 -28.32 -18.41
N HIS A 93 -19.11 -29.06 -17.58
CA HIS A 93 -18.32 -30.24 -17.96
C HIS A 93 -19.01 -31.23 -18.91
N ASP A 94 -20.35 -31.39 -18.82
CA ASP A 94 -21.13 -32.27 -19.71
C ASP A 94 -22.56 -31.78 -20.02
N SER A 95 -22.93 -30.54 -19.64
CA SER A 95 -24.34 -30.10 -19.62
C SER A 95 -24.71 -28.97 -20.57
N CYS A 96 -23.78 -28.41 -21.32
CA CYS A 96 -24.09 -27.45 -22.38
C CYS A 96 -23.32 -27.77 -23.65
N SER A 97 -23.94 -27.48 -24.79
CA SER A 97 -23.29 -27.52 -26.08
C SER A 97 -22.26 -26.39 -26.22
N PRO A 98 -21.19 -26.57 -27.02
CA PRO A 98 -20.24 -25.50 -27.31
C PRO A 98 -20.89 -24.22 -27.87
N ALA A 99 -22.05 -24.35 -28.55
CA ALA A 99 -22.81 -23.22 -29.05
C ALA A 99 -23.49 -22.41 -27.93
N GLU A 100 -23.98 -23.08 -26.88
CA GLU A 100 -24.56 -22.43 -25.70
C GLU A 100 -23.48 -21.73 -24.87
N VAL A 101 -22.33 -22.38 -24.67
CA VAL A 101 -21.17 -21.75 -23.99
C VAL A 101 -20.70 -20.52 -24.78
N ASN A 102 -20.55 -20.63 -26.11
CA ASN A 102 -20.18 -19.48 -26.94
C ASN A 102 -21.23 -18.35 -26.85
N THR A 103 -22.52 -18.68 -26.86
CA THR A 103 -23.58 -17.67 -26.70
C THR A 103 -23.47 -16.96 -25.35
N LEU A 104 -23.21 -17.71 -24.27
CA LEU A 104 -23.04 -17.17 -22.92
C LEU A 104 -21.77 -16.33 -22.81
N VAL A 105 -20.66 -16.75 -23.43
CA VAL A 105 -19.42 -15.97 -23.51
C VAL A 105 -19.66 -14.66 -24.25
N GLU A 106 -20.28 -14.69 -25.43
CA GLU A 106 -20.59 -13.48 -26.19
C GLU A 106 -21.59 -12.58 -25.47
N GLN A 107 -22.57 -13.13 -24.75
CA GLN A 107 -23.46 -12.37 -23.87
C GLN A 107 -22.69 -11.73 -22.70
N THR A 108 -21.80 -12.47 -22.05
CA THR A 108 -21.00 -11.98 -20.92
C THR A 108 -20.04 -10.89 -21.38
N MET A 109 -19.41 -11.05 -22.55
CA MET A 109 -18.62 -10.00 -23.20
C MET A 109 -19.52 -8.81 -23.54
N ALA A 110 -20.67 -9.01 -24.18
CA ALA A 110 -21.55 -7.89 -24.52
C ALA A 110 -22.13 -7.13 -23.30
N GLN A 111 -22.34 -7.83 -22.17
CA GLN A 111 -23.02 -7.29 -20.98
C GLN A 111 -22.07 -6.71 -19.93
N ASN A 112 -20.93 -7.36 -19.68
CA ASN A 112 -20.10 -7.05 -18.51
C ASN A 112 -18.78 -6.34 -18.86
N PHE A 113 -18.39 -6.37 -20.13
CA PHE A 113 -17.09 -5.87 -20.55
C PHE A 113 -17.20 -5.56 -22.03
N ILE A 114 -17.60 -4.37 -22.47
CA ILE A 114 -17.82 -4.13 -23.90
C ILE A 114 -16.48 -4.26 -24.65
N PHE A 115 -16.15 -5.49 -25.02
CA PHE A 115 -15.00 -5.94 -25.79
C PHE A 115 -15.33 -5.73 -27.25
N ASN A 116 -15.71 -4.51 -27.61
CA ASN A 116 -15.53 -4.11 -28.99
C ASN A 116 -14.03 -3.89 -29.16
N ASP A 117 -13.42 -4.43 -30.23
CA ASP A 117 -11.97 -4.29 -30.42
C ASP A 117 -11.53 -2.81 -30.40
N SER A 118 -12.42 -1.88 -30.78
CA SER A 118 -12.24 -0.44 -30.62
C SER A 118 -12.16 0.05 -29.17
N ASP A 119 -12.98 -0.51 -28.29
CA ASP A 119 -13.22 -0.01 -26.94
C ASP A 119 -12.21 -0.59 -25.94
N ASN A 120 -11.66 -1.78 -26.21
CA ASN A 120 -10.66 -2.42 -25.33
C ASN A 120 -9.41 -1.57 -25.09
N CYS A 121 -8.98 -0.84 -26.11
CA CYS A 121 -7.83 0.04 -26.01
C CYS A 121 -8.27 1.47 -25.66
N ALA A 122 -9.43 1.93 -26.12
CA ALA A 122 -9.84 3.32 -25.90
C ALA A 122 -10.52 3.55 -24.55
N GLY A 123 -11.19 2.55 -23.99
CA GLY A 123 -11.90 2.58 -22.71
C GLY A 123 -11.19 1.81 -21.60
N TYR A 124 -9.94 1.40 -21.81
CA TYR A 124 -9.17 0.64 -20.82
C TYR A 124 -9.23 1.33 -19.45
N GLY A 125 -9.56 0.58 -18.40
CA GLY A 125 -9.77 1.07 -17.04
C GLY A 125 -11.12 1.78 -16.81
N GLY A 126 -11.63 2.57 -17.76
CA GLY A 126 -12.88 3.35 -17.64
C GLY A 126 -14.18 2.53 -17.62
N ASP A 127 -14.14 1.30 -18.14
CA ASP A 127 -15.30 0.41 -18.23
C ASP A 127 -15.76 -0.16 -16.88
N LEU A 128 -14.98 0.04 -15.82
CA LEU A 128 -15.29 -0.47 -14.48
C LEU A 128 -16.42 0.28 -13.76
N VAL A 129 -16.81 1.49 -14.21
CA VAL A 129 -17.91 2.25 -13.55
C VAL A 129 -18.94 2.82 -14.50
N GLN A 130 -18.60 3.12 -15.75
CA GLN A 130 -19.59 3.59 -16.71
C GLN A 130 -20.56 2.51 -17.19
N ARG A 131 -20.21 1.24 -16.96
CA ARG A 131 -20.92 0.09 -17.54
C ARG A 131 -21.22 -1.00 -16.52
N ASP A 132 -21.06 -0.66 -15.24
CA ASP A 132 -21.60 -1.45 -14.14
C ASP A 132 -23.08 -1.74 -14.44
N PRO A 133 -23.53 -3.02 -14.36
CA PRO A 133 -24.93 -3.35 -14.53
C PRO A 133 -25.77 -2.40 -13.67
N PRO A 134 -26.96 -1.96 -14.11
CA PRO A 134 -27.79 -1.02 -13.34
C PRO A 134 -28.03 -1.46 -11.89
N GLU A 135 -27.92 -2.76 -11.62
CA GLU A 135 -27.95 -3.39 -10.29
C GLU A 135 -26.79 -2.95 -9.38
N PHE A 136 -25.58 -2.77 -9.92
CA PHE A 136 -24.41 -2.23 -9.20
C PHE A 136 -24.52 -0.71 -9.00
N LEU A 137 -25.36 -0.01 -9.75
CA LEU A 137 -25.67 1.41 -9.49
C LEU A 137 -26.90 1.58 -8.59
N ALA A 138 -27.69 0.54 -8.37
CA ALA A 138 -28.95 0.60 -7.62
C ALA A 138 -28.77 0.96 -6.13
N GLY A 139 -27.54 0.84 -5.61
CA GLY A 139 -27.17 1.26 -4.26
C GLY A 139 -26.54 2.65 -4.17
N CYS A 140 -26.33 3.34 -5.30
CA CYS A 140 -25.57 4.59 -5.36
C CYS A 140 -26.45 5.83 -5.47
N SER A 141 -25.92 6.96 -5.00
CA SER A 141 -26.49 8.27 -5.29
C SER A 141 -26.43 8.58 -6.78
N ALA A 142 -27.33 9.46 -7.25
CA ALA A 142 -27.37 9.88 -8.65
C ALA A 142 -26.09 10.60 -9.12
N ASP A 143 -25.32 11.16 -8.19
CA ASP A 143 -24.09 11.90 -8.49
C ASP A 143 -22.90 10.96 -8.72
N PHE A 144 -22.96 9.71 -8.23
CA PHE A 144 -21.84 8.78 -8.26
C PHE A 144 -21.29 8.52 -9.68
N PRO A 145 -22.10 8.17 -10.70
CA PRO A 145 -21.56 7.86 -12.04
C PRO A 145 -20.85 9.04 -12.71
N VAL A 146 -21.31 10.27 -12.43
CA VAL A 146 -20.68 11.48 -12.97
C VAL A 146 -19.37 11.77 -12.25
N GLN A 147 -19.38 11.76 -10.91
CA GLN A 147 -18.19 12.07 -10.11
C GLN A 147 -17.08 11.06 -10.33
N VAL A 148 -17.40 9.76 -10.36
CA VAL A 148 -16.38 8.73 -10.57
C VAL A 148 -15.78 8.81 -11.98
N THR A 149 -16.59 9.09 -13.00
CA THR A 149 -16.11 9.31 -14.37
C THR A 149 -15.18 10.51 -14.42
N GLU A 150 -15.65 11.66 -13.96
CA GLU A 150 -14.94 12.94 -14.13
C GLU A 150 -13.71 13.04 -13.22
N TRP A 151 -13.81 12.58 -11.98
CA TRP A 151 -12.79 12.81 -10.95
C TRP A 151 -11.78 11.67 -10.86
N CYS A 152 -12.20 10.44 -11.15
CA CYS A 152 -11.34 9.26 -11.02
C CYS A 152 -10.82 8.77 -12.37
N TYR A 153 -11.69 8.60 -13.36
CA TYR A 153 -11.34 7.92 -14.62
C TYR A 153 -10.80 8.83 -15.71
N ALA A 154 -11.45 9.97 -15.96
CA ALA A 154 -11.10 10.85 -17.08
C ALA A 154 -9.61 11.24 -17.10
N PRO A 155 -8.97 11.59 -15.96
CA PRO A 155 -7.53 11.92 -15.95
C PRO A 155 -6.63 10.74 -16.37
N PHE A 156 -6.95 9.52 -15.91
CA PHE A 156 -6.22 8.32 -16.29
C PHE A 156 -6.45 8.00 -17.78
N LEU A 157 -7.70 8.06 -18.23
CA LEU A 157 -8.08 7.71 -19.59
C LEU A 157 -7.44 8.65 -20.61
N GLU A 158 -7.44 9.95 -20.33
CA GLU A 158 -6.77 10.95 -21.17
C GLU A 158 -5.28 10.62 -21.34
N LYS A 159 -4.58 10.32 -20.25
CA LYS A 159 -3.17 9.92 -20.28
C LYS A 159 -2.96 8.63 -21.07
N TRP A 160 -3.78 7.62 -20.81
CA TRP A 160 -3.67 6.32 -21.47
C TRP A 160 -3.92 6.44 -22.97
N GLN A 161 -4.90 7.24 -23.37
CA GLN A 161 -5.22 7.48 -24.78
C GLN A 161 -4.12 8.25 -25.51
N ASN A 162 -3.47 9.18 -24.82
CA ASN A 162 -2.42 10.02 -25.39
C ASN A 162 -1.09 9.26 -25.52
N ASP A 163 -0.64 8.60 -24.46
CA ASP A 163 0.59 7.82 -24.44
C ASP A 163 0.46 6.62 -23.49
N PRO A 164 0.09 5.43 -24.01
CA PRO A 164 -0.02 4.21 -23.22
C PRO A 164 1.28 3.77 -22.54
N ALA A 165 2.43 4.32 -22.96
CA ALA A 165 3.74 4.08 -22.36
C ALA A 165 4.14 5.18 -21.36
N ASP A 166 3.26 6.15 -21.07
CA ASP A 166 3.51 7.23 -20.10
C ASP A 166 3.89 6.60 -18.75
N PRO A 167 5.09 6.90 -18.23
CA PRO A 167 5.60 6.29 -17.01
C PRO A 167 4.78 6.64 -15.75
N THR A 168 3.93 7.66 -15.82
CA THR A 168 3.04 8.09 -14.76
C THR A 168 1.71 7.33 -14.71
N LEU A 169 1.38 6.54 -15.74
CA LEU A 169 0.13 5.77 -15.80
C LEU A 169 -0.01 4.76 -14.67
N CYS A 170 1.09 4.21 -14.17
CA CYS A 170 1.01 3.31 -13.02
C CYS A 170 0.42 4.00 -11.79
N ARG A 171 0.77 5.27 -11.55
CA ARG A 171 0.28 6.05 -10.41
C ARG A 171 -1.16 6.46 -10.62
N GLN A 172 -1.47 6.89 -11.83
CA GLN A 172 -2.83 7.29 -12.21
C GLN A 172 -3.81 6.13 -12.10
N TYR A 173 -3.41 4.91 -12.50
CA TYR A 173 -4.23 3.72 -12.34
C TYR A 173 -4.60 3.45 -10.88
N VAL A 174 -3.63 3.57 -9.97
CA VAL A 174 -3.88 3.40 -8.53
C VAL A 174 -4.78 4.50 -8.00
N TYR A 175 -4.49 5.77 -8.32
CA TYR A 175 -5.34 6.89 -7.93
C TYR A 175 -6.79 6.69 -8.39
N THR A 176 -7.00 6.26 -9.63
CA THR A 176 -8.32 5.97 -10.17
C THR A 176 -9.06 4.91 -9.35
N LYS A 177 -8.39 3.82 -8.96
CA LYS A 177 -8.97 2.76 -8.12
C LYS A 177 -9.34 3.27 -6.72
N GLU A 178 -8.45 4.02 -6.08
CA GLU A 178 -8.69 4.58 -4.73
C GLU A 178 -9.81 5.62 -4.74
N CYS A 179 -9.78 6.55 -5.70
CA CYS A 179 -10.81 7.55 -5.90
C CYS A 179 -12.18 6.88 -6.11
N TRP A 180 -12.23 5.84 -6.94
CA TRP A 180 -13.45 5.05 -7.13
C TRP A 180 -13.90 4.38 -5.82
N HIS A 181 -13.01 3.69 -5.11
CA HIS A 181 -13.33 3.04 -3.85
C HIS A 181 -13.89 4.04 -2.81
N GLN A 182 -13.25 5.20 -2.64
CA GLN A 182 -13.70 6.24 -1.71
C GLN A 182 -15.07 6.84 -2.09
N LEU A 183 -15.29 7.12 -3.38
CA LEU A 183 -16.59 7.56 -3.86
C LEU A 183 -17.66 6.48 -3.66
N ALA A 184 -17.32 5.22 -3.89
CA ALA A 184 -18.23 4.10 -3.67
C ALA A 184 -18.61 3.97 -2.18
N SER A 185 -17.64 4.05 -1.27
CA SER A 185 -17.89 3.98 0.17
C SER A 185 -18.72 5.15 0.71
N SER A 186 -18.68 6.32 0.05
CA SER A 186 -19.38 7.53 0.50
C SER A 186 -20.73 7.75 -0.17
N LEU A 187 -20.86 7.36 -1.44
CA LEU A 187 -22.03 7.63 -2.26
C LEU A 187 -22.87 6.38 -2.53
N CYS A 188 -22.40 5.19 -2.14
CA CYS A 188 -23.13 3.95 -2.35
C CYS A 188 -23.35 3.16 -1.05
N ASN A 189 -24.47 2.44 -1.01
CA ASN A 189 -24.84 1.52 0.04
C ASN A 189 -24.97 0.11 -0.55
N TYR A 190 -23.81 -0.49 -0.86
CA TYR A 190 -23.75 -1.82 -1.43
C TYR A 190 -24.07 -2.91 -0.41
N ALA A 191 -24.71 -3.98 -0.89
CA ALA A 191 -24.84 -5.21 -0.11
C ALA A 191 -23.53 -6.01 -0.17
N ASP A 192 -23.25 -6.83 0.85
CA ASP A 192 -22.00 -7.62 0.95
C ASP A 192 -21.64 -8.39 -0.33
N PRO A 193 -22.58 -9.03 -1.07
CA PRO A 193 -22.22 -9.75 -2.31
C PRO A 193 -21.69 -8.85 -3.43
N VAL A 194 -22.07 -7.57 -3.44
CA VAL A 194 -21.55 -6.57 -4.40
C VAL A 194 -20.16 -6.13 -3.97
N ILE A 195 -19.94 -5.94 -2.67
CA ILE A 195 -18.62 -5.63 -2.11
C ILE A 195 -17.64 -6.76 -2.42
N ASP A 196 -18.03 -8.01 -2.24
CA ASP A 196 -17.19 -9.18 -2.57
C ASP A 196 -16.79 -9.24 -4.06
N TRP A 197 -17.63 -8.70 -4.95
CA TRP A 197 -17.32 -8.60 -6.38
C TRP A 197 -16.40 -7.42 -6.70
N LEU A 198 -16.53 -6.32 -5.97
CA LEU A 198 -15.74 -5.10 -6.15
C LEU A 198 -14.38 -5.14 -5.44
N ASP A 199 -14.24 -5.90 -4.35
CA ASP A 199 -13.00 -5.98 -3.56
C ASP A 199 -11.78 -6.37 -4.42
N PRO A 200 -11.87 -7.36 -5.34
CA PRO A 200 -10.76 -7.66 -6.25
C PRO A 200 -10.48 -6.56 -7.29
N GLN A 201 -11.40 -5.63 -7.52
CA GLN A 201 -11.16 -4.46 -8.37
C GLN A 201 -10.39 -3.38 -7.63
N TRP A 202 -10.58 -3.27 -6.31
CA TRP A 202 -9.99 -2.25 -5.44
C TRP A 202 -8.68 -2.66 -4.76
N ASP A 203 -8.22 -3.89 -4.95
CA ASP A 203 -7.00 -4.38 -4.33
C ASP A 203 -5.71 -3.74 -4.89
N ASP A 204 -4.55 -4.27 -4.53
CA ASP A 204 -3.23 -3.75 -4.92
C ASP A 204 -2.80 -4.09 -6.37
N PHE A 205 -3.63 -4.80 -7.15
CA PHE A 205 -3.28 -5.13 -8.53
C PHE A 205 -3.15 -3.89 -9.41
N ASN A 206 -1.99 -3.77 -10.05
CA ASN A 206 -1.66 -2.73 -11.02
C ASN A 206 -0.86 -3.32 -12.21
N PRO A 207 -1.45 -3.38 -13.42
CA PRO A 207 -0.81 -4.01 -14.57
C PRO A 207 0.37 -3.20 -15.15
N PHE A 208 0.53 -1.94 -14.75
CA PHE A 208 1.60 -1.07 -15.24
C PHE A 208 2.93 -1.26 -14.48
N MET A 209 2.88 -1.67 -13.21
CA MET A 209 4.06 -1.71 -12.31
C MET A 209 5.24 -2.55 -12.83
N GLU A 210 4.95 -3.63 -13.56
CA GLU A 210 5.99 -4.54 -14.06
C GLU A 210 6.36 -4.31 -15.51
N ASN A 211 5.50 -3.64 -16.27
CA ASN A 211 5.54 -3.70 -17.73
C ASN A 211 5.81 -2.35 -18.39
N CYS A 212 5.65 -1.27 -17.65
CA CYS A 212 5.91 0.09 -18.09
C CYS A 212 7.02 0.68 -17.21
N PRO A 213 7.88 1.56 -17.74
CA PRO A 213 8.85 2.27 -16.92
C PRO A 213 8.07 3.11 -15.92
N CYS A 214 7.87 2.62 -14.69
CA CYS A 214 7.21 3.42 -13.66
C CYS A 214 8.24 4.44 -13.18
N ASP A 215 8.03 5.71 -13.50
CA ASP A 215 8.96 6.75 -13.08
C ASP A 215 8.99 6.78 -11.54
N ALA A 216 10.15 6.47 -10.98
CA ALA A 216 10.51 6.83 -9.60
C ALA A 216 10.77 8.35 -9.45
N ALA A 217 10.50 9.15 -10.50
CA ALA A 217 10.74 10.58 -10.58
C ALA A 217 9.80 11.36 -9.64
N PRO A 218 10.27 12.50 -9.09
CA PRO A 218 9.75 13.13 -7.88
C PRO A 218 8.28 13.50 -8.05
N GLN A 219 7.54 13.45 -6.94
CA GLN A 219 6.16 13.92 -6.81
C GLN A 219 5.99 15.25 -7.57
N THR A 220 5.53 15.18 -8.81
CA THR A 220 5.22 16.37 -9.58
C THR A 220 3.95 16.95 -8.97
N ASP A 221 4.12 18.15 -8.45
CA ASP A 221 3.15 19.12 -7.95
C ASP A 221 1.81 18.55 -7.48
N VAL A 222 1.69 18.46 -6.15
CA VAL A 222 0.45 18.15 -5.42
C VAL A 222 -0.70 19.14 -5.79
N SER A 223 -0.39 20.26 -6.45
CA SER A 223 -1.34 21.27 -6.90
C SER A 223 -2.39 20.79 -7.90
N GLU A 224 -2.17 19.69 -8.62
CA GLU A 224 -3.13 19.18 -9.62
C GLU A 224 -4.14 18.18 -9.05
N ARG A 225 -3.99 17.75 -7.78
CA ARG A 225 -5.00 16.90 -7.14
C ARG A 225 -6.15 17.79 -6.64
N PRO A 226 -7.42 17.48 -6.93
CA PRO A 226 -8.53 18.08 -6.20
C PRO A 226 -8.30 17.79 -4.71
N ALA A 227 -8.20 18.84 -3.90
CA ALA A 227 -8.06 18.67 -2.46
C ALA A 227 -9.28 17.92 -1.94
N ILE A 228 -9.09 16.65 -1.56
CA ILE A 228 -10.10 15.91 -0.82
C ILE A 228 -10.12 16.52 0.59
N GLU A 229 -10.96 17.53 0.79
CA GLU A 229 -10.99 18.37 2.01
C GLU A 229 -11.48 17.64 3.27
N GLN A 230 -11.94 16.39 3.18
CA GLN A 230 -12.41 15.62 4.33
C GLN A 230 -11.62 14.34 4.51
N ILE A 231 -10.41 14.51 5.03
CA ILE A 231 -9.59 13.40 5.49
C ILE A 231 -9.77 13.29 7.00
N PRO A 232 -10.07 12.09 7.54
CA PRO A 232 -10.12 11.92 8.98
C PRO A 232 -8.77 12.30 9.59
N GLN A 233 -8.76 13.38 10.38
CA GLN A 233 -7.60 13.73 11.19
C GLN A 233 -7.34 12.57 12.15
N PHE A 234 -6.12 12.04 12.14
CA PHE A 234 -5.71 10.99 13.06
C PHE A 234 -5.43 11.61 14.44
N ASN A 235 -6.49 12.04 15.11
CA ASN A 235 -6.42 12.63 16.44
C ASN A 235 -6.46 11.51 17.49
N VAL A 236 -5.60 11.62 18.49
CA VAL A 236 -5.61 10.77 19.68
C VAL A 236 -6.23 11.62 20.78
N GLY A 237 -7.52 11.47 21.04
CA GLY A 237 -8.24 12.34 21.96
C GLY A 237 -8.13 13.81 21.54
N SER A 238 -7.49 14.65 22.35
CA SER A 238 -7.24 16.06 22.05
C SER A 238 -5.88 16.34 21.41
N CYS A 239 -4.99 15.35 21.29
CA CYS A 239 -3.71 15.52 20.61
C CYS A 239 -3.90 15.26 19.12
N ASN A 240 -3.18 16.01 18.27
CA ASN A 240 -2.91 15.53 16.92
C ASN A 240 -1.88 14.38 16.96
N TYR A 241 -1.69 13.68 15.84
CA TYR A 241 -0.78 12.54 15.76
C TYR A 241 0.66 12.89 16.16
N VAL A 242 1.19 14.01 15.66
CA VAL A 242 2.58 14.44 15.92
C VAL A 242 2.79 14.71 17.40
N GLU A 243 1.86 15.42 18.04
CA GLU A 243 1.91 15.70 19.49
C GLU A 243 1.86 14.43 20.35
N TRP A 244 1.07 13.44 19.93
CA TRP A 244 1.07 12.14 20.60
C TRP A 244 2.38 11.38 20.37
N LEU A 245 2.87 11.35 19.12
CA LEU A 245 4.10 10.66 18.75
C LEU A 245 5.31 11.20 19.53
N GLU A 246 5.44 12.52 19.69
CA GLU A 246 6.49 13.13 20.51
C GLU A 246 6.47 12.62 21.96
N LYS A 247 5.28 12.41 22.55
CA LYS A 247 5.16 11.83 23.90
C LYS A 247 5.51 10.35 23.92
N PHE A 248 5.16 9.62 22.88
CA PHE A 248 5.47 8.20 22.74
C PHE A 248 6.98 7.96 22.55
N ARG A 249 7.67 8.83 21.79
CA ARG A 249 9.12 8.80 21.60
C ARG A 249 9.92 8.89 22.90
N LEU A 250 9.43 9.62 23.89
CA LEU A 250 10.04 9.62 25.23
C LEU A 250 10.03 8.23 25.88
N CYS A 251 9.02 7.41 25.58
CA CYS A 251 8.96 6.03 26.06
C CYS A 251 9.99 5.16 25.35
N GLU A 252 10.11 5.32 24.03
CA GLU A 252 11.17 4.67 23.24
C GLU A 252 12.54 5.04 23.79
N ASP A 253 12.91 6.33 23.85
CA ASP A 253 14.18 6.83 24.38
C ASP A 253 14.57 6.16 25.71
N ASN A 254 13.61 6.04 26.63
CA ASN A 254 13.82 5.39 27.93
C ASN A 254 14.07 3.88 27.82
N LEU A 255 13.34 3.17 26.95
CA LEU A 255 13.57 1.75 26.64
C LEU A 255 14.98 1.55 26.11
N VAL A 256 15.37 2.38 25.14
CA VAL A 256 16.67 2.32 24.45
C VAL A 256 17.81 2.59 25.41
N ALA A 257 17.71 3.67 26.17
CA ALA A 257 18.69 4.04 27.17
C ALA A 257 18.84 2.89 28.18
N SER A 258 17.74 2.30 28.63
CA SER A 258 17.79 1.17 29.57
C SER A 258 18.52 -0.04 28.99
N MET A 259 18.28 -0.36 27.72
CA MET A 259 18.96 -1.47 27.04
C MET A 259 20.44 -1.17 26.81
N CYS A 260 20.78 0.04 26.36
CA CYS A 260 22.16 0.45 26.10
C CYS A 260 23.03 0.54 27.36
N HIS A 261 22.46 0.91 28.51
CA HIS A 261 23.17 0.97 29.78
C HIS A 261 23.25 -0.38 30.50
N ASN A 262 22.49 -1.38 30.05
CA ASN A 262 22.49 -2.74 30.60
C ASN A 262 22.74 -3.78 29.48
N PRO A 263 23.94 -3.82 28.90
CA PRO A 263 24.24 -4.64 27.70
C PRO A 263 24.07 -6.15 27.92
N ASP A 264 24.10 -6.61 29.17
CA ASP A 264 23.85 -8.02 29.52
C ASP A 264 22.35 -8.38 29.50
N THR A 265 21.47 -7.38 29.36
CA THR A 265 20.03 -7.59 29.22
C THR A 265 19.75 -8.22 27.87
N THR A 266 19.38 -9.49 27.90
CA THR A 266 18.90 -10.19 26.71
C THR A 266 17.56 -9.60 26.22
N LEU A 267 17.26 -9.75 24.94
CA LEU A 267 15.97 -9.35 24.37
C LEU A 267 14.78 -10.01 25.11
N GLN A 268 14.96 -11.23 25.60
CA GLN A 268 13.96 -11.93 26.42
C GLN A 268 13.75 -11.24 27.77
N GLN A 269 14.83 -10.83 28.44
CA GLN A 269 14.74 -10.10 29.72
C GLN A 269 14.15 -8.71 29.53
N CYS A 270 14.40 -8.05 28.41
CA CYS A 270 13.66 -6.84 28.02
C CYS A 270 12.16 -7.14 27.94
N ALA A 271 11.79 -8.17 27.19
CA ALA A 271 10.39 -8.49 26.87
C ALA A 271 9.53 -8.87 28.08
N THR A 272 10.11 -9.64 29.01
CA THR A 272 9.39 -10.17 30.19
C THR A 272 9.76 -9.47 31.49
N GLY A 273 10.71 -8.52 31.44
CA GLY A 273 11.26 -7.86 32.62
C GLY A 273 10.73 -6.45 32.81
N GLU A 274 11.38 -5.74 33.74
CA GLU A 274 11.02 -4.39 34.14
C GLU A 274 11.13 -3.37 32.99
N ILE A 275 12.10 -3.54 32.10
CA ILE A 275 12.33 -2.65 30.96
C ILE A 275 11.11 -2.61 30.03
N GLY A 276 10.62 -3.78 29.57
CA GLY A 276 9.42 -3.87 28.74
C GLY A 276 8.15 -3.44 29.48
N GLY A 277 8.02 -3.78 30.77
CA GLY A 277 6.89 -3.33 31.60
C GLY A 277 6.82 -1.80 31.74
N ASN A 278 7.96 -1.15 31.96
CA ASN A 278 8.08 0.30 32.07
C ASN A 278 7.74 0.98 30.74
N PHE A 279 8.20 0.42 29.62
CA PHE A 279 7.85 0.91 28.28
C PHE A 279 6.34 0.84 28.04
N THR A 280 5.71 -0.32 28.27
CA THR A 280 4.24 -0.48 28.13
C THR A 280 3.48 0.51 29.01
N THR A 281 3.92 0.69 30.26
CA THR A 281 3.30 1.66 31.18
C THR A 281 3.43 3.10 30.65
N CYS A 282 4.59 3.46 30.12
CA CYS A 282 4.82 4.76 29.49
C CYS A 282 3.94 4.95 28.25
N GLY A 283 3.87 3.95 27.36
CA GLY A 283 3.01 3.96 26.17
C GLY A 283 1.55 4.21 26.51
N ARG A 284 0.99 3.48 27.50
CA ARG A 284 -0.37 3.74 28.02
C ARG A 284 -0.54 5.17 28.49
N GLN A 285 0.44 5.69 29.24
CA GLN A 285 0.39 7.05 29.78
C GLN A 285 0.43 8.12 28.67
N SER A 286 1.16 7.89 27.58
CA SER A 286 1.18 8.79 26.43
C SER A 286 -0.23 8.96 25.82
N PHE A 287 -0.97 7.87 25.64
CA PHE A 287 -2.37 7.89 25.19
C PHE A 287 -3.29 8.59 26.20
N ARG A 288 -3.22 8.20 27.48
CA ARG A 288 -4.05 8.80 28.55
C ARG A 288 -3.94 10.31 28.59
N THR A 289 -2.71 10.83 28.48
CA THR A 289 -2.45 12.27 28.52
C THR A 289 -3.17 13.02 27.40
N CYS A 290 -3.37 12.38 26.25
CA CYS A 290 -4.09 12.96 25.12
C CYS A 290 -5.61 12.84 25.24
N PHE A 291 -6.14 11.87 26.00
CA PHE A 291 -7.58 11.76 26.27
C PHE A 291 -8.05 12.57 27.48
N ALA A 292 -7.19 12.77 28.49
CA ALA A 292 -7.54 13.48 29.73
C ALA A 292 -8.01 14.92 29.48
N SER A 293 -7.45 15.59 28.47
CA SER A 293 -7.82 16.96 28.06
C SER A 293 -9.10 17.04 27.21
N ALA A 294 -9.64 15.92 26.74
CA ALA A 294 -10.83 15.87 25.90
C ALA A 294 -12.15 15.78 26.70
N GLY A 295 -12.10 15.73 28.03
CA GLY A 295 -13.30 15.58 28.88
C GLY A 295 -13.99 14.21 28.75
N VAL A 296 -13.26 13.21 28.23
CA VAL A 296 -13.75 11.84 28.05
C VAL A 296 -13.80 11.13 29.42
N PRO A 297 -14.87 10.40 29.75
CA PRO A 297 -14.95 9.62 30.98
C PRO A 297 -13.79 8.61 31.10
N GLU A 298 -13.21 8.46 32.30
CA GLU A 298 -12.02 7.59 32.53
C GLU A 298 -12.20 6.16 32.01
N GLU A 299 -13.39 5.57 32.16
CA GLU A 299 -13.69 4.23 31.64
C GLU A 299 -13.56 4.16 30.11
N GLN A 300 -14.02 5.19 29.40
CA GLN A 300 -13.88 5.28 27.95
C GLN A 300 -12.42 5.55 27.54
N VAL A 301 -11.68 6.32 28.35
CA VAL A 301 -10.24 6.51 28.14
C VAL A 301 -9.52 5.16 28.23
N GLU A 302 -9.78 4.37 29.28
CA GLU A 302 -9.16 3.05 29.42
C GLU A 302 -9.54 2.09 28.30
N GLN A 303 -10.80 2.09 27.85
CA GLN A 303 -11.21 1.28 26.69
C GLN A 303 -10.46 1.69 25.41
N GLN A 304 -10.27 2.98 25.16
CA GLN A 304 -9.52 3.44 23.99
C GLN A 304 -8.02 3.18 24.11
N VAL A 305 -7.44 3.36 25.31
CA VAL A 305 -6.05 3.01 25.58
C VAL A 305 -5.85 1.51 25.40
N ASP A 306 -6.74 0.66 25.93
CA ASP A 306 -6.68 -0.79 25.77
C ASP A 306 -6.81 -1.21 24.31
N ALA A 307 -7.75 -0.64 23.56
CA ALA A 307 -7.90 -0.91 22.14
C ALA A 307 -6.63 -0.55 21.36
N ARG A 308 -6.02 0.61 21.62
CA ARG A 308 -4.76 1.03 20.98
C ARG A 308 -3.58 0.18 21.41
N MET A 309 -3.47 -0.12 22.69
CA MET A 309 -2.39 -0.94 23.23
C MET A 309 -2.54 -2.42 22.87
N SER A 310 -3.73 -2.87 22.47
CA SER A 310 -4.00 -4.23 21.98
C SER A 310 -3.50 -4.46 20.56
N ASP A 311 -3.09 -3.39 19.85
CA ASP A 311 -2.39 -3.53 18.58
C ASP A 311 -1.23 -4.51 18.78
N PRO A 312 -1.08 -5.56 17.95
CA PRO A 312 -0.01 -6.53 18.08
C PRO A 312 1.39 -5.91 18.11
N MET A 313 1.57 -4.74 17.50
CA MET A 313 2.80 -3.98 17.57
C MET A 313 3.01 -3.40 18.96
N ILE A 314 1.95 -2.83 19.54
CA ILE A 314 2.04 -2.11 20.81
C ILE A 314 2.04 -3.08 22.02
N SER A 315 1.22 -4.13 21.96
CA SER A 315 1.01 -5.11 23.03
C SER A 315 2.13 -6.13 23.17
N ASN A 316 2.87 -6.40 22.09
CA ASN A 316 3.87 -7.45 22.08
C ASN A 316 5.24 -6.90 22.49
N THR A 317 5.48 -6.86 23.80
CA THR A 317 6.78 -6.45 24.36
C THR A 317 7.94 -7.29 23.84
N THR A 318 7.71 -8.56 23.46
CA THR A 318 8.74 -9.39 22.82
C THR A 318 9.12 -8.86 21.46
N TRP A 319 8.11 -8.50 20.66
CA TRP A 319 8.33 -7.88 19.35
C TRP A 319 9.04 -6.54 19.49
N PHE A 320 8.61 -5.66 20.40
CA PHE A 320 9.28 -4.38 20.64
C PHE A 320 10.73 -4.53 21.09
N CYS A 321 11.03 -5.48 21.97
CA CYS A 321 12.41 -5.69 22.39
C CYS A 321 13.27 -6.24 21.25
N GLN A 322 12.73 -7.12 20.40
CA GLN A 322 13.47 -7.70 19.27
C GLN A 322 13.66 -6.74 18.10
N MET A 323 12.62 -5.99 17.78
CA MET A 323 12.58 -5.06 16.65
C MET A 323 12.86 -3.62 17.08
N TYR A 324 13.10 -3.38 18.38
CA TYR A 324 13.34 -2.08 18.99
C TYR A 324 12.19 -1.05 18.86
N GLY A 325 11.03 -1.44 18.33
CA GLY A 325 10.05 -0.44 17.89
C GLY A 325 10.50 0.27 16.62
N LEU A 326 11.18 -0.46 15.72
CA LEU A 326 11.21 -0.15 14.30
C LEU A 326 9.79 -0.35 13.73
N ASP A 327 8.85 0.45 14.26
CA ASP A 327 7.44 0.62 13.88
C ASP A 327 7.29 1.00 12.42
N PHE A 328 8.39 1.48 11.85
CA PHE A 328 8.65 1.57 10.44
C PHE A 328 8.21 0.32 9.65
N ALA A 329 8.39 -0.88 10.17
CA ALA A 329 8.21 -2.08 9.35
C ALA A 329 6.75 -2.43 9.03
N LEU A 330 5.77 -2.15 9.90
CA LEU A 330 4.42 -2.73 9.85
C LEU A 330 3.45 -1.76 10.58
N PRO A 331 2.14 -1.64 10.28
CA PRO A 331 1.28 -2.42 9.42
C PRO A 331 1.10 -1.65 8.12
N TRP A 332 2.18 -1.61 7.33
CA TRP A 332 2.15 -1.05 5.99
C TRP A 332 1.06 -1.69 5.12
N GLU A 333 0.73 -2.96 5.39
CA GLU A 333 -0.32 -3.72 4.71
C GLU A 333 -1.74 -3.19 4.97
N ASN A 334 -2.01 -2.57 6.14
CA ASN A 334 -3.35 -2.09 6.51
C ASN A 334 -3.50 -0.57 6.39
N TYR A 335 -2.42 0.20 6.58
CA TYR A 335 -2.46 1.67 6.63
C TYR A 335 -1.31 2.35 5.87
N GLY A 336 -0.41 1.58 5.26
CA GLY A 336 0.72 2.11 4.51
C GLY A 336 0.35 2.49 3.08
N PRO A 337 1.12 3.40 2.45
CA PRO A 337 0.95 3.73 1.04
C PRO A 337 1.08 2.48 0.16
N MET A 338 0.28 2.34 -0.89
CA MET A 338 0.40 1.17 -1.77
C MET A 338 1.80 1.05 -2.37
N CYS A 339 2.45 -0.09 -2.17
CA CYS A 339 3.78 -0.37 -2.71
C CYS A 339 3.78 -1.54 -3.68
N ASN A 340 4.76 -1.54 -4.58
CA ASN A 340 5.05 -2.69 -5.42
C ASN A 340 5.65 -3.85 -4.60
N PHE A 341 5.60 -5.06 -5.15
CA PHE A 341 6.08 -6.28 -4.50
C PHE A 341 7.57 -6.27 -4.10
N LYS A 342 8.41 -5.39 -4.68
CA LYS A 342 9.83 -5.28 -4.32
C LYS A 342 10.05 -4.53 -3.01
N PHE A 343 9.05 -3.79 -2.55
CA PHE A 343 9.15 -2.97 -1.35
C PHE A 343 9.52 -3.79 -0.12
N THR A 344 8.81 -4.89 0.13
CA THR A 344 9.01 -5.75 1.31
C THR A 344 10.43 -6.31 1.38
N ASP A 345 10.92 -6.88 0.28
CA ASP A 345 12.28 -7.44 0.21
C ASP A 345 13.35 -6.37 0.42
N ARG A 346 13.19 -5.21 -0.23
CA ARG A 346 14.13 -4.08 -0.11
C ARG A 346 14.09 -3.45 1.28
N ASN A 347 12.91 -3.35 1.88
CA ASN A 347 12.77 -2.81 3.23
C ASN A 347 13.45 -3.74 4.25
N THR A 348 13.19 -5.05 4.13
CA THR A 348 13.87 -6.07 4.93
C THR A 348 15.40 -5.95 4.80
N ALA A 349 15.90 -5.72 3.59
CA ALA A 349 17.33 -5.50 3.36
C ALA A 349 17.87 -4.19 3.98
N CYS A 350 17.09 -3.10 3.99
CA CYS A 350 17.44 -1.85 4.67
C CYS A 350 17.53 -2.02 6.20
N LEU A 351 16.62 -2.84 6.75
CA LEU A 351 16.45 -3.01 8.20
C LEU A 351 17.44 -4.00 8.80
N LYS A 352 17.76 -5.07 8.07
CA LYS A 352 18.56 -6.20 8.56
C LYS A 352 19.87 -5.82 9.26
N PRO A 353 20.72 -4.92 8.71
CA PRO A 353 21.99 -4.60 9.36
C PRO A 353 21.83 -3.95 10.74
N LEU A 354 20.77 -3.16 10.93
CA LEU A 354 20.46 -2.56 12.23
C LEU A 354 19.98 -3.60 13.22
N LEU A 355 19.05 -4.48 12.79
CA LEU A 355 18.52 -5.55 13.63
C LEU A 355 19.61 -6.52 14.08
N ASP A 356 20.49 -6.93 13.16
CA ASP A 356 21.60 -7.81 13.48
C ASP A 356 22.52 -7.16 14.55
N MET A 357 22.83 -5.85 14.43
CA MET A 357 23.60 -5.14 15.47
C MET A 357 22.85 -5.06 16.80
N TRP A 358 21.57 -4.70 16.78
CA TRP A 358 20.75 -4.57 17.98
C TRP A 358 20.60 -5.91 18.72
N SER A 359 20.37 -7.00 17.98
CA SER A 359 20.22 -8.32 18.58
C SER A 359 21.53 -8.86 19.16
N ASP A 360 22.65 -8.55 18.52
CA ASP A 360 23.97 -8.99 18.96
C ASP A 360 24.45 -8.22 20.19
N ASN A 361 24.30 -6.89 20.18
CA ASN A 361 24.68 -6.01 21.28
C ASN A 361 23.91 -4.69 21.23
N PRO A 362 22.86 -4.50 22.04
CA PRO A 362 22.09 -3.27 22.12
C PRO A 362 22.92 -2.02 22.42
N ALA A 363 24.07 -2.18 23.08
CA ALA A 363 25.00 -1.10 23.42
C ALA A 363 26.08 -0.84 22.35
N ASP A 364 25.99 -1.43 21.16
CA ASP A 364 26.99 -1.22 20.11
C ASP A 364 27.01 0.27 19.67
N PRO A 365 28.16 0.95 19.76
CA PRO A 365 28.27 2.38 19.49
C PRO A 365 27.97 2.77 18.03
N ARG A 366 27.92 1.79 17.12
CA ARG A 366 27.61 1.99 15.69
C ARG A 366 26.11 2.05 15.41
N ILE A 367 25.27 1.55 16.31
CA ILE A 367 23.82 1.42 16.10
C ILE A 367 23.18 2.77 15.77
N CYS A 368 23.55 3.85 16.46
CA CYS A 368 23.02 5.20 16.17
C CYS A 368 23.27 5.65 14.72
N ARG A 369 24.46 5.40 14.16
CA ARG A 369 24.75 5.70 12.76
C ARG A 369 24.01 4.76 11.81
N GLN A 370 23.95 3.47 12.17
CA GLN A 370 23.25 2.48 11.38
C GLN A 370 21.76 2.79 11.29
N PHE A 371 21.15 3.29 12.37
CA PHE A 371 19.75 3.72 12.39
C PHE A 371 19.48 4.82 11.37
N ARG A 372 20.30 5.88 11.32
CA ARG A 372 20.18 6.92 10.28
C ARG A 372 20.32 6.35 8.87
N THR A 373 21.29 5.46 8.67
CA THR A 373 21.51 4.79 7.38
C THR A 373 20.27 3.96 6.97
N THR A 374 19.66 3.29 7.93
CA THR A 374 18.44 2.50 7.73
C THR A 374 17.23 3.41 7.45
N LYS A 375 17.03 4.52 8.19
CA LYS A 375 15.98 5.53 7.89
C LYS A 375 16.13 6.08 6.47
N ASP A 376 17.34 6.47 6.06
CA ASP A 376 17.60 6.97 4.70
C ASP A 376 17.34 5.91 3.62
N CYS A 377 17.77 4.67 3.87
CA CYS A 377 17.52 3.56 2.95
C CYS A 377 16.03 3.34 2.77
N TRP A 378 15.30 3.37 3.88
CA TRP A 378 13.88 3.10 3.89
C TRP A 378 13.07 4.23 3.25
N HIS A 379 13.38 5.50 3.57
CA HIS A 379 12.80 6.67 2.89
C HIS A 379 12.96 6.58 1.37
N ARG A 380 14.17 6.26 0.89
CA ARG A 380 14.41 6.03 -0.55
C ARG A 380 13.61 4.86 -1.10
N ASN A 381 13.54 3.75 -0.37
CA ASN A 381 12.80 2.57 -0.80
C ASN A 381 11.31 2.87 -0.95
N ILE A 382 10.73 3.65 -0.04
CA ILE A 382 9.34 4.08 -0.10
C ILE A 382 9.15 4.98 -1.32
N ASN A 383 9.95 6.05 -1.45
CA ASN A 383 9.82 6.99 -2.56
C ASN A 383 9.95 6.31 -3.94
N GLN A 384 10.70 5.20 -4.02
CA GLN A 384 10.91 4.46 -5.26
C GLN A 384 9.87 3.37 -5.53
N ASN A 385 9.28 2.79 -4.49
CA ASN A 385 8.49 1.57 -4.62
C ASN A 385 7.07 1.72 -4.10
N CYS A 386 6.72 2.89 -3.57
CA CYS A 386 5.43 3.16 -2.98
C CYS A 386 4.82 4.42 -3.55
N LEU A 387 3.50 4.40 -3.63
CA LEU A 387 2.67 5.51 -4.03
C LEU A 387 2.28 6.25 -2.76
N LEU A 388 3.15 7.19 -2.36
CA LEU A 388 2.83 8.13 -1.30
C LEU A 388 1.67 9.01 -1.77
N ASP A 389 0.50 8.81 -1.20
CA ASP A 389 -0.65 9.66 -1.43
C ASP A 389 -0.43 11.02 -0.76
N VAL A 390 0.24 11.93 -1.47
CA VAL A 390 0.46 13.33 -1.06
C VAL A 390 -0.84 14.13 -0.90
N GLY A 391 -1.99 13.58 -1.35
CA GLY A 391 -3.31 14.17 -1.12
C GLY A 391 -3.78 13.98 0.32
N LEU A 392 -3.31 12.93 1.00
CA LEU A 392 -3.65 12.63 2.38
C LEU A 392 -2.65 13.30 3.32
N LYS A 393 -2.92 14.54 3.73
CA LYS A 393 -2.09 15.29 4.68
C LYS A 393 -1.75 14.47 5.94
N ALA A 394 -2.68 13.66 6.44
CA ALA A 394 -2.43 12.80 7.60
C ALA A 394 -1.38 11.71 7.33
N ILE A 395 -1.39 11.09 6.15
CA ILE A 395 -0.37 10.09 5.75
C ILE A 395 0.96 10.79 5.50
N THR A 396 0.95 11.97 4.89
CA THR A 396 2.17 12.76 4.65
C THR A 396 2.78 13.24 5.97
N ASP A 397 1.98 13.81 6.89
CA ASP A 397 2.44 14.23 8.22
C ASP A 397 2.96 13.02 9.03
N TRP A 398 2.24 11.90 9.00
CA TRP A 398 2.68 10.64 9.63
C TRP A 398 4.03 10.21 9.05
N PHE A 399 4.12 10.15 7.73
CA PHE A 399 5.31 9.74 7.00
C PHE A 399 6.50 10.64 7.30
N ASP A 400 6.33 11.95 7.13
CA ASP A 400 7.36 12.96 7.40
C ASP A 400 7.82 12.90 8.85
N SER A 401 6.89 12.66 9.79
CA SER A 401 7.26 12.47 11.20
C SER A 401 8.14 11.25 11.41
N GLN A 402 7.94 10.13 10.68
CA GLN A 402 8.82 8.95 10.82
C GLN A 402 10.26 9.21 10.31
N PHE A 403 10.44 10.13 9.35
CA PHE A 403 11.71 10.42 8.68
C PHE A 403 12.38 11.73 9.09
N ASP A 404 11.94 12.34 10.19
CA ASP A 404 12.62 13.48 10.80
C ASP A 404 13.99 13.11 11.40
N ASP A 405 14.66 14.06 12.06
CA ASP A 405 15.99 13.84 12.65
C ASP A 405 15.96 13.00 13.95
N TYR A 406 14.80 12.53 14.41
CA TYR A 406 14.70 11.73 15.63
C TYR A 406 15.46 10.40 15.49
N ASN A 407 16.26 10.09 16.50
CA ASN A 407 17.07 8.89 16.62
C ASN A 407 17.17 8.47 18.09
N PRO A 408 16.43 7.43 18.53
CA PRO A 408 16.37 7.10 19.95
C PRO A 408 17.67 6.46 20.47
N PHE A 409 18.57 6.07 19.57
CA PHE A 409 19.90 5.56 19.92
C PHE A 409 20.90 6.63 20.31
N GLU A 410 20.58 7.92 20.19
CA GLU A 410 21.47 8.99 20.66
C GLU A 410 21.74 8.93 22.17
N GLN A 411 20.88 8.22 22.90
CA GLN A 411 21.05 7.92 24.33
C GLN A 411 22.11 6.84 24.61
N CYS A 412 22.53 6.07 23.60
CA CYS A 412 23.54 5.04 23.72
C CYS A 412 24.96 5.65 23.62
N PRO A 413 26.03 4.91 23.98
CA PRO A 413 27.41 5.36 23.78
C PRO A 413 27.71 5.55 22.29
N CYS A 414 27.36 6.70 21.71
CA CYS A 414 27.43 6.90 20.28
C CYS A 414 28.81 7.34 19.82
N VAL A 415 29.39 6.62 18.87
CA VAL A 415 30.46 7.19 18.04
C VAL A 415 29.81 7.81 16.81
N LEU A 416 29.11 8.92 17.03
CA LEU A 416 28.99 9.92 15.98
C LEU A 416 30.44 10.31 15.69
N HIS A 417 30.98 9.95 14.52
CA HIS A 417 32.16 10.66 14.10
C HIS A 417 31.70 12.11 14.10
N THR A 418 32.24 12.88 15.04
CA THR A 418 32.70 14.19 14.69
C THR A 418 33.53 13.93 13.44
N SER A 419 32.90 14.09 12.27
CA SER A 419 33.56 14.89 11.28
C SER A 419 34.05 16.06 12.10
N GLN A 420 35.35 16.06 12.40
CA GLN A 420 36.03 17.32 12.52
C GLN A 420 35.45 18.09 11.36
N ALA A 421 34.63 19.09 11.67
CA ALA A 421 34.46 20.20 10.79
C ALA A 421 35.92 20.61 10.55
N GLY A 422 36.51 20.05 9.51
CA GLY A 422 37.47 20.76 8.72
C GLY A 422 36.69 22.01 8.42
N THR A 423 36.94 23.04 9.23
CA THR A 423 37.07 24.39 8.75
C THR A 423 37.82 24.25 7.43
N VAL A 424 37.06 24.02 6.37
CA VAL A 424 37.34 24.56 5.06
C VAL A 424 37.28 26.06 5.34
N HIS A 425 38.39 26.58 5.88
CA HIS A 425 38.75 27.95 5.65
C HIS A 425 38.82 28.05 4.14
N GLY A 426 37.68 28.45 3.58
CA GLY A 426 37.57 28.77 2.18
C GLY A 426 38.74 29.68 1.85
N THR A 427 39.45 29.28 0.81
CA THR A 427 40.45 30.06 0.08
C THR A 427 39.82 31.29 -0.60
N TYR A 428 38.91 31.99 0.09
CA TYR A 428 38.32 33.25 -0.33
C TYR A 428 39.13 34.47 0.12
N THR A 429 40.18 34.30 0.93
CA THR A 429 41.02 35.43 1.38
C THR A 429 42.13 35.81 0.38
N VAL A 430 42.42 34.99 -0.64
CA VAL A 430 43.48 35.31 -1.63
C VAL A 430 42.95 36.13 -2.81
N LEU A 431 41.66 36.02 -3.15
CA LEU A 431 41.06 36.82 -4.22
C LEU A 431 40.73 38.26 -3.79
N SER A 432 40.42 38.49 -2.51
CA SER A 432 40.13 39.85 -2.00
C SER A 432 41.39 40.72 -1.91
N VAL A 433 42.56 40.13 -1.67
CA VAL A 433 43.84 40.88 -1.65
C VAL A 433 44.33 41.16 -3.07
N ALA A 434 44.12 40.26 -4.03
CA ALA A 434 44.45 40.51 -5.44
C ALA A 434 43.58 41.61 -6.08
N LEU A 435 42.30 41.70 -5.71
CA LEU A 435 41.42 42.76 -6.21
C LEU A 435 41.73 44.13 -5.58
N LEU A 436 42.17 44.18 -4.31
CA LEU A 436 42.60 45.41 -3.65
C LEU A 436 43.95 45.94 -4.16
N VAL A 437 44.86 45.07 -4.63
CA VAL A 437 46.11 45.49 -5.28
C VAL A 437 45.89 46.01 -6.70
N LEU A 438 44.89 45.50 -7.43
CA LEU A 438 44.51 46.01 -8.75
C LEU A 438 43.73 47.35 -8.70
N LEU A 439 43.01 47.62 -7.60
CA LEU A 439 42.26 48.87 -7.41
C LEU A 439 43.08 50.00 -6.75
N MET A 440 44.26 49.69 -6.20
CA MET A 440 45.17 50.68 -5.58
C MET A 440 46.40 51.02 -6.44
N THR A 441 46.35 50.81 -7.76
CA THR A 441 47.31 51.42 -8.70
C THR A 441 46.69 52.62 -9.43
N PRO A 442 46.59 53.81 -8.79
CA PRO A 442 46.46 55.04 -9.55
C PRO A 442 47.84 55.45 -10.09
N TRP A 443 47.88 55.78 -11.38
CA TRP A 443 48.61 56.95 -11.86
C TRP A 443 50.10 57.04 -11.50
N ILE A 444 50.94 56.30 -12.23
CA ILE A 444 52.27 56.81 -12.60
C ILE A 444 52.45 56.55 -14.10
N ARG A 445 51.83 57.41 -14.91
CA ARG A 445 52.26 57.78 -16.26
C ARG A 445 51.56 59.08 -16.60
N ASP A 446 52.25 60.16 -16.28
CA ASP A 446 52.37 61.37 -17.10
C ASP A 446 52.92 62.48 -16.18
N TYR A 447 54.24 62.55 -16.07
CA TYR A 447 54.98 63.81 -15.99
C TYR A 447 56.45 63.55 -16.35
N GLN A 448 56.84 64.15 -17.47
CA GLN A 448 58.14 64.21 -18.18
C GLN A 448 58.46 63.10 -19.17
#